data_AF-A0A496PQ02-F1
#
_entry.id   AF-A0A496PQ02-F1
#
_cell.length_a   1.000
_cell.length_b   1.000
_cell.length_c   1.000
_cell.angle_alpha   90.00
_cell.angle_beta   90.00
_cell.angle_gamma   90.00
#
_symmetry.space_group_name_H-M   'P 1'
#
loop_
_entity.id
_entity.type
_entity.pdbx_description
1 polymer ?
#
loop_
_entity_poly.entity_id
_entity_poly.type
_entity_poly.pdbx_seq_one_letter_code
_entity_poly.pdbx_strand_id
1 'polypeptide(L)'
;MLEGRYHRGFSQERLAASNEPKVHKDDKGYFIMSLSENTKVYFEDYYVFLEKTYAKASAERSRLNEKLFTTMSDKIETLSYYRARGVIVDLLLKTIIRFYTDGANFGVIMTPWCFGTVLLEKVEVYRDRIGKGEVEDQNIPEYPYYVINYIDEAYKKTLLEMFDFPEKAFKMRWQYSELLNRYSKILNDITSSLNSVLGTIKNYGA
;
A
#
# COMPACT_ATOMS: atom_id res chain seq x y z
N MET A 1 -4.29 17.35 5.80
CA MET A 1 -3.49 17.19 7.03
C MET A 1 -4.12 16.07 7.84
N LEU A 2 -3.37 15.05 8.25
CA LEU A 2 -3.91 13.98 9.09
C LEU A 2 -3.92 14.42 10.56
N GLU A 3 -5.05 14.22 11.24
CA GLU A 3 -5.25 14.50 12.67
C GLU A 3 -4.89 15.94 13.11
N GLY A 4 -4.92 16.90 12.19
CA GLY A 4 -4.52 18.27 12.51
C GLY A 4 -3.05 18.44 12.90
N ARG A 5 -2.20 17.42 12.70
CA ARG A 5 -0.77 17.46 13.06
C ARG A 5 0.18 17.01 11.95
N TYR A 6 -0.20 16.00 11.16
CA TYR A 6 0.68 15.44 10.14
C TYR A 6 0.48 16.14 8.80
N HIS A 7 1.56 16.72 8.29
CA HIS A 7 1.60 17.44 7.03
C HIS A 7 2.03 16.51 5.90
N ARG A 8 1.60 16.83 4.67
CA ARG A 8 2.02 16.10 3.47
C ARG A 8 3.53 16.27 3.27
N GLY A 9 4.25 15.18 2.99
CA GLY A 9 5.69 15.24 2.71
C GLY A 9 6.04 16.06 1.47
N PHE A 10 5.15 16.04 0.45
CA PHE A 10 5.25 16.84 -0.76
C PHE A 10 4.09 17.83 -0.82
N SER A 11 4.36 19.08 -0.43
CA SER A 11 3.39 20.17 -0.59
C SER A 11 3.38 20.69 -2.04
N GLN A 12 2.30 21.38 -2.43
CA GLN A 12 2.20 21.99 -3.77
C GLN A 12 3.30 23.02 -3.99
N GLU A 13 3.64 23.81 -2.98
CA GLU A 13 4.71 24.80 -3.02
C GLU A 13 6.06 24.12 -3.26
N ARG A 14 6.31 23.00 -2.59
CA ARG A 14 7.54 22.22 -2.77
C ARG A 14 7.63 21.62 -4.16
N LEU A 15 6.54 21.07 -4.68
CA LEU A 15 6.48 20.52 -6.04
C LEU A 15 6.64 21.62 -7.11
N ALA A 16 6.14 22.82 -6.85
CA ALA A 16 6.31 23.97 -7.73
C ALA A 16 7.73 24.56 -7.71
N ALA A 17 8.40 24.54 -6.56
CA ALA A 17 9.77 25.06 -6.41
C ALA A 17 10.86 24.06 -6.83
N SER A 18 10.51 22.79 -7.00
CA SER A 18 11.45 21.69 -7.25
C SER A 18 11.61 21.39 -8.74
N ASN A 19 12.86 21.34 -9.22
CA ASN A 19 13.20 20.89 -10.58
C ASN A 19 13.56 19.39 -10.60
N GLU A 20 12.73 18.54 -10.00
CA GLU A 20 12.98 17.10 -9.93
C GLU A 20 12.59 16.39 -11.24
N PRO A 21 13.52 15.72 -11.95
CA PRO A 21 13.25 15.14 -13.28
C PRO A 21 12.15 14.09 -13.32
N LYS A 22 11.88 13.45 -12.18
CA LYS A 22 10.85 12.41 -12.03
C LYS A 22 9.45 12.99 -11.87
N VAL A 23 9.35 14.28 -11.53
CA VAL A 23 8.09 14.98 -11.30
C VAL A 23 7.69 15.71 -12.58
N HIS A 24 6.49 15.41 -13.05
CA HIS A 24 5.90 16.03 -14.22
C HIS A 24 4.63 16.78 -13.83
N LYS A 25 4.15 17.65 -14.72
CA LYS A 25 2.92 18.41 -14.51
C LYS A 25 2.10 18.43 -15.81
N ASP A 26 0.81 18.19 -15.67
CA ASP A 26 -0.19 18.42 -16.73
C ASP A 26 -1.42 19.12 -16.14
N ASP A 27 -2.51 19.19 -16.93
CA ASP A 27 -3.76 19.87 -16.54
C ASP A 27 -4.39 19.30 -15.25
N LYS A 28 -4.07 18.05 -14.87
CA LYS A 28 -4.56 17.41 -13.64
C LYS A 28 -3.65 17.63 -12.43
N GLY A 29 -2.48 18.26 -12.64
CA GLY A 29 -1.53 18.61 -11.59
C GLY A 29 -0.21 17.84 -11.68
N TYR A 30 0.49 17.75 -10.56
CA TYR A 30 1.78 17.07 -10.48
C TYR A 30 1.60 15.55 -10.42
N PHE A 31 2.46 14.83 -11.13
CA PHE A 31 2.47 13.37 -11.15
C PHE A 31 3.88 12.81 -11.28
N ILE A 32 4.03 11.54 -10.93
CA ILE A 32 5.17 10.71 -11.32
C ILE A 32 4.69 9.55 -12.20
N MET A 33 5.59 9.03 -13.05
CA MET A 33 5.32 7.80 -13.78
C MET A 33 5.65 6.59 -12.90
N SER A 34 4.64 5.80 -12.54
CA SER A 34 4.82 4.51 -11.89
C SER A 34 5.43 3.54 -12.90
N LEU A 35 6.69 3.12 -12.66
CA LEU A 35 7.39 2.15 -13.52
C LEU A 35 6.78 0.75 -13.43
N SER A 36 6.22 0.39 -12.27
CA SER A 36 5.61 -0.92 -12.03
C SER A 36 4.28 -1.10 -12.77
N GLU A 37 3.51 -0.02 -12.89
CA GLU A 37 2.17 -0.08 -13.48
C GLU A 37 2.05 0.65 -14.82
N ASN A 38 3.13 1.33 -15.26
CA ASN A 38 3.20 2.17 -16.43
C ASN A 38 2.04 3.19 -16.49
N THR A 39 1.76 3.83 -15.35
CA THR A 39 0.65 4.77 -15.19
C THR A 39 1.08 6.04 -14.48
N LYS A 40 0.37 7.13 -14.72
CA LYS A 40 0.55 8.39 -13.98
C LYS A 40 -0.03 8.23 -12.59
N VAL A 41 0.77 8.55 -11.58
CA VAL A 41 0.32 8.66 -10.19
C VAL A 41 0.36 10.13 -9.82
N TYR A 42 -0.82 10.74 -9.73
CA TYR A 42 -0.97 12.13 -9.31
C TYR A 42 -0.77 12.22 -7.79
N PHE A 43 -0.02 13.22 -7.35
CA PHE A 43 0.24 13.42 -5.92
C PHE A 43 -1.07 13.64 -5.15
N GLU A 44 -2.02 14.37 -5.74
CA GLU A 44 -3.30 14.63 -5.08
C GLU A 44 -4.14 13.37 -4.91
N ASP A 45 -4.26 12.55 -5.96
CA ASP A 45 -4.99 11.28 -5.90
C ASP A 45 -4.41 10.35 -4.83
N TYR A 46 -3.07 10.28 -4.76
CA TYR A 46 -2.36 9.54 -3.73
C TYR A 46 -2.67 10.03 -2.32
N TYR A 47 -2.58 11.35 -2.08
CA TYR A 47 -2.86 11.92 -0.76
C TYR A 47 -4.34 11.77 -0.36
N VAL A 48 -5.27 11.96 -1.29
CA VAL A 48 -6.70 11.75 -1.07
C VAL A 48 -6.98 10.29 -0.72
N PHE A 49 -6.33 9.34 -1.40
CA PHE A 49 -6.42 7.92 -1.07
C PHE A 49 -5.95 7.64 0.36
N LEU A 50 -4.78 8.16 0.75
CA LEU A 50 -4.25 7.99 2.11
C LEU A 50 -5.17 8.61 3.17
N GLU A 51 -5.68 9.82 2.92
CA GLU A 51 -6.57 10.53 3.85
C GLU A 51 -7.89 9.78 4.08
N LYS A 52 -8.51 9.28 3.00
CA LYS A 52 -9.74 8.48 3.09
C LYS A 52 -9.51 7.16 3.83
N THR A 53 -8.42 6.46 3.48
CA THR A 53 -8.06 5.18 4.10
C THR A 53 -7.74 5.37 5.58
N TYR A 54 -7.04 6.46 5.93
CA TYR A 54 -6.73 6.81 7.31
C TYR A 54 -8.00 7.01 8.13
N ALA A 55 -8.93 7.84 7.65
CA ALA A 55 -10.18 8.11 8.35
C ALA A 55 -10.98 6.82 8.63
N LYS A 56 -11.04 5.92 7.64
CA LYS A 56 -11.70 4.62 7.76
C LYS A 56 -11.01 3.70 8.77
N ALA A 57 -9.68 3.62 8.71
CA ALA A 57 -8.88 2.82 9.62
C ALA A 57 -8.99 3.34 11.08
N SER A 58 -8.99 4.66 11.28
CA SER A 58 -9.18 5.27 12.61
C SER A 58 -10.57 4.98 13.19
N ALA A 59 -11.61 5.04 12.36
CA ALA A 59 -12.96 4.67 12.77
C ALA A 59 -13.04 3.18 13.14
N GLU A 60 -12.43 2.30 12.33
CA GLU A 60 -12.37 0.87 12.63
C GLU A 60 -11.60 0.59 13.92
N ARG A 61 -10.49 1.29 14.15
CA ARG A 61 -9.70 1.14 15.37
C ARG A 61 -10.49 1.49 16.62
N SER A 62 -11.29 2.56 16.54
CA SER A 62 -12.18 3.00 17.63
C SER A 62 -13.26 1.97 17.90
N ARG A 63 -13.87 1.41 16.84
CA ARG A 63 -14.85 0.32 16.95
C ARG A 63 -14.25 -0.95 17.57
N LEU A 64 -13.01 -1.29 17.23
CA LEU A 64 -12.31 -2.43 17.81
C LEU A 64 -12.00 -2.21 19.30
N ASN A 65 -11.62 -0.98 19.70
CA ASN A 65 -11.44 -0.64 21.12
C ASN A 65 -12.72 -0.82 21.92
N GLU A 66 -13.85 -0.32 21.41
CA GLU A 66 -15.15 -0.51 22.05
C GLU A 66 -15.46 -2.00 22.21
N LYS A 67 -15.32 -2.78 21.13
CA LYS A 67 -15.55 -4.24 21.16
C LYS A 67 -14.64 -4.97 22.15
N LEU A 68 -13.36 -4.59 22.24
CA LEU A 68 -12.42 -5.17 23.21
C LEU A 68 -12.80 -4.83 24.65
N PHE A 69 -13.35 -3.63 24.88
CA PHE A 69 -13.77 -3.19 26.21
C PHE A 69 -15.09 -3.84 26.67
N THR A 70 -16.05 -4.00 25.75
CA THR A 70 -17.39 -4.52 26.09
C THR A 70 -17.49 -6.04 26.06
N THR A 71 -16.55 -6.74 25.44
CA THR A 71 -16.58 -8.20 25.32
C THR A 71 -16.09 -8.86 26.61
N MET A 72 -16.85 -9.81 27.13
CA MET A 72 -16.50 -10.56 28.34
C MET A 72 -15.15 -11.29 28.18
N SER A 73 -14.36 -11.32 29.25
CA SER A 73 -13.00 -11.89 29.25
C SER A 73 -12.94 -13.40 29.00
N ASP A 74 -14.05 -14.12 29.19
CA ASP A 74 -14.19 -15.55 28.91
C ASP A 74 -14.30 -15.85 27.41
N LYS A 75 -14.59 -14.84 26.56
CA LYS A 75 -14.66 -14.97 25.10
C LYS A 75 -13.28 -14.82 24.45
N ILE A 76 -12.36 -15.68 24.84
CA ILE A 76 -10.94 -15.66 24.43
C ILE A 76 -10.78 -15.63 22.91
N GLU A 77 -11.56 -16.44 22.19
CA GLU A 77 -11.52 -16.53 20.73
C GLU A 77 -11.93 -15.21 20.06
N THR A 78 -13.05 -14.65 20.49
CA THR A 78 -13.57 -13.37 19.99
C THR A 78 -12.62 -12.22 20.27
N LEU A 79 -12.06 -12.16 21.49
CA LEU A 79 -11.06 -11.17 21.86
C LEU A 79 -9.78 -11.30 21.03
N SER A 80 -9.33 -12.53 20.78
CA SER A 80 -8.18 -12.81 19.92
C SER A 80 -8.41 -12.33 18.48
N TYR A 81 -9.61 -12.54 17.94
CA TYR A 81 -9.99 -12.03 16.62
C TYR A 81 -9.98 -10.50 16.56
N TYR A 82 -10.55 -9.82 17.57
CA TYR A 82 -10.52 -8.36 17.62
C TYR A 82 -9.10 -7.79 17.76
N ARG A 83 -8.25 -8.44 18.56
CA ARG A 83 -6.83 -8.10 18.68
C ARG A 83 -6.09 -8.27 17.37
N ALA A 84 -6.30 -9.38 16.66
CA ALA A 84 -5.69 -9.63 15.35
C ALA A 84 -6.05 -8.53 14.33
N ARG A 85 -7.34 -8.16 14.26
CA ARG A 85 -7.76 -7.01 13.43
C ARG A 85 -7.15 -5.70 13.89
N GLY A 86 -7.04 -5.49 15.21
CA GLY A 86 -6.38 -4.34 15.81
C GLY A 86 -4.93 -4.19 15.32
N VAL A 87 -4.16 -5.27 15.35
CA VAL A 87 -2.78 -5.32 14.84
C VAL A 87 -2.70 -4.90 13.37
N ILE A 88 -3.57 -5.45 12.52
CA ILE A 88 -3.60 -5.12 11.09
C ILE A 88 -3.90 -3.62 10.86
N VAL A 89 -4.91 -3.10 11.58
CA VAL A 89 -5.33 -1.69 11.48
C VAL A 89 -4.26 -0.75 12.04
N ASP A 90 -3.63 -1.09 13.16
CA ASP A 90 -2.54 -0.30 13.76
C ASP A 90 -1.33 -0.24 12.82
N LEU A 91 -1.00 -1.35 12.15
CA LEU A 91 0.07 -1.38 11.15
C LEU A 91 -0.28 -0.54 9.91
N LEU A 92 -1.54 -0.55 9.48
CA LEU A 92 -2.04 0.30 8.41
C LEU A 92 -1.91 1.79 8.76
N LEU A 93 -2.41 2.20 9.93
CA LEU A 93 -2.33 3.59 10.41
C LEU A 93 -0.89 4.09 10.48
N LYS A 94 0.01 3.31 11.11
CA LYS A 94 1.44 3.62 11.20
C LYS A 94 2.08 3.77 9.82
N THR A 95 1.72 2.90 8.87
CA THR A 95 2.26 2.94 7.50
C THR A 95 1.75 4.14 6.74
N ILE A 96 0.45 4.47 6.84
CA ILE A 96 -0.12 5.67 6.22
C ILE A 96 0.58 6.93 6.74
N ILE A 97 0.74 7.09 8.07
CA ILE A 97 1.42 8.28 8.63
C ILE A 97 2.84 8.40 8.07
N ARG A 98 3.59 7.31 8.06
CA ARG A 98 4.97 7.28 7.52
C ARG A 98 5.00 7.70 6.06
N PHE A 99 4.12 7.14 5.22
CA PHE A 99 4.09 7.41 3.78
C PHE A 99 3.54 8.80 3.46
N TYR A 100 2.56 9.27 4.23
CA TYR A 100 1.96 10.59 4.08
C TYR A 100 2.96 11.72 4.37
N THR A 101 3.81 11.53 5.39
CA THR A 101 4.77 12.54 5.87
C THR A 101 6.14 12.45 5.19
N ASP A 102 6.47 11.35 4.51
CA ASP A 102 7.73 11.20 3.80
C ASP A 102 7.77 12.11 2.57
N GLY A 103 8.59 13.15 2.67
CA GLY A 103 8.90 14.05 1.57
C GLY A 103 10.30 13.85 1.01
N ALA A 104 11.08 12.89 1.49
CA ALA A 104 12.45 12.68 1.02
C ALA A 104 12.50 11.70 -0.16
N ASN A 105 11.55 10.77 -0.23
CA ASN A 105 11.57 9.67 -1.19
C ASN A 105 10.31 9.66 -2.07
N PHE A 106 10.45 9.99 -3.35
CA PHE A 106 9.34 9.87 -4.32
C PHE A 106 8.81 8.43 -4.49
N GLY A 107 9.57 7.41 -4.07
CA GLY A 107 9.13 6.02 -4.06
C GLY A 107 7.94 5.74 -3.13
N VAL A 108 7.58 6.67 -2.23
CA VAL A 108 6.35 6.55 -1.43
C VAL A 108 5.09 6.88 -2.22
N ILE A 109 5.21 7.66 -3.30
CA ILE A 109 4.12 8.01 -4.19
C ILE A 109 3.86 6.81 -5.10
N MET A 110 2.70 6.19 -4.95
CA MET A 110 2.35 4.97 -5.66
C MET A 110 0.85 4.85 -5.79
N THR A 111 0.37 3.93 -6.62
CA THR A 111 -1.07 3.66 -6.70
C THR A 111 -1.57 3.00 -5.41
N PRO A 112 -2.90 3.03 -5.18
CA PRO A 112 -3.53 2.24 -4.12
C PRO A 112 -3.12 0.76 -4.16
N TRP A 113 -3.00 0.17 -5.36
CA TRP A 113 -2.64 -1.24 -5.49
C TRP A 113 -1.24 -1.53 -4.97
N CYS A 114 -0.24 -0.76 -5.40
CA CYS A 114 1.13 -0.87 -4.87
C CYS A 114 1.19 -0.62 -3.37
N PHE A 115 0.40 0.34 -2.85
CA PHE A 115 0.34 0.54 -1.40
C PHE A 115 -0.21 -0.70 -0.69
N GLY A 116 -1.26 -1.32 -1.23
CA GLY A 116 -1.82 -2.56 -0.71
C GLY A 116 -0.80 -3.71 -0.63
N THR A 117 0.10 -3.84 -1.62
CA THR A 117 1.14 -4.87 -1.60
C THR A 117 2.16 -4.66 -0.50
N VAL A 118 2.60 -3.41 -0.33
CA VAL A 118 3.51 -3.02 0.74
C VAL A 118 2.89 -3.36 2.09
N LEU A 119 1.59 -3.17 2.25
CA LEU A 119 0.90 -3.51 3.50
C LEU A 119 0.77 -5.02 3.72
N LEU A 120 0.52 -5.81 2.68
CA LEU A 120 0.51 -7.28 2.80
C LEU A 120 1.86 -7.80 3.29
N GLU A 121 2.96 -7.37 2.66
CA GLU A 121 4.32 -7.76 3.06
C GLU A 121 4.62 -7.32 4.50
N LYS A 122 4.22 -6.09 4.88
CA LYS A 122 4.39 -5.61 6.25
C LYS A 122 3.63 -6.44 7.26
N VAL A 123 2.40 -6.86 6.96
CA VAL A 123 1.62 -7.74 7.85
C VAL A 123 2.31 -9.09 8.00
N GLU A 124 2.75 -9.70 6.91
CA GLU A 124 3.42 -11.01 6.91
C GLU A 124 4.71 -10.96 7.74
N VAL A 125 5.55 -9.94 7.51
CA VAL A 125 6.76 -9.70 8.31
C VAL A 125 6.43 -9.46 9.79
N TYR A 126 5.41 -8.66 10.09
CA TYR A 126 5.04 -8.37 11.48
C TYR A 126 4.53 -9.62 12.20
N ARG A 127 3.70 -10.41 11.52
CA ARG A 127 3.19 -11.71 12.00
C ARG A 127 4.33 -12.68 12.31
N ASP A 128 5.33 -12.78 11.44
CA ASP A 128 6.49 -13.64 11.68
C ASP A 128 7.32 -13.18 12.89
N ARG A 129 7.45 -11.86 13.07
CA ARG A 129 8.12 -11.31 14.26
C ARG A 129 7.35 -11.58 15.55
N ILE A 130 6.02 -11.53 15.52
CA ILE A 130 5.18 -11.95 16.66
C ILE A 130 5.45 -13.43 16.99
N GLY A 131 5.50 -14.30 15.98
CA GLY A 131 5.78 -15.73 16.18
C GLY A 131 7.16 -16.02 16.78
N LYS A 132 8.13 -15.11 16.61
CA LYS A 132 9.48 -15.18 17.20
C LYS A 132 9.60 -14.49 18.56
N GLY A 133 8.55 -13.82 19.05
CA GLY A 133 8.59 -13.04 20.28
C GLY A 133 9.39 -11.73 20.17
N GLU A 134 9.59 -11.21 18.95
CA GLU A 134 10.40 -9.99 18.68
C GLU A 134 9.56 -8.69 18.70
N VAL A 135 8.35 -8.75 19.24
CA VAL A 135 7.36 -7.66 19.20
C VAL A 135 6.75 -7.45 20.58
N GLU A 136 6.86 -6.22 21.09
CA GLU A 136 6.12 -5.75 22.25
C GLU A 136 4.92 -4.91 21.78
N ASP A 137 3.72 -5.49 21.84
CA ASP A 137 2.47 -4.87 21.38
C ASP A 137 1.33 -5.21 22.36
N GLN A 138 0.57 -4.19 22.76
CA GLN A 138 -0.52 -4.32 23.73
C GLN A 138 -1.64 -5.24 23.24
N ASN A 139 -1.77 -5.43 21.93
CA ASN A 139 -2.75 -6.34 21.35
C ASN A 139 -2.29 -7.80 21.40
N ILE A 140 -1.03 -8.08 21.75
CA ILE A 140 -0.45 -9.42 21.74
C ILE A 140 -0.40 -9.95 23.18
N PRO A 141 -1.26 -10.94 23.53
CA PRO A 141 -1.19 -11.59 24.84
C PRO A 141 0.05 -12.48 24.95
N GLU A 142 0.39 -12.89 26.17
CA GLU A 142 1.53 -13.79 26.48
C GLU A 142 1.53 -15.07 25.64
N TYR A 143 0.33 -15.58 25.30
CA TYR A 143 0.13 -16.70 24.38
C TYR A 143 -0.52 -16.22 23.08
N PRO A 144 0.27 -15.83 22.05
CA PRO A 144 -0.23 -15.16 20.85
C PRO A 144 -0.85 -16.10 19.81
N TYR A 145 -0.90 -17.41 20.08
CA TYR A 145 -1.30 -18.43 19.09
C TYR A 145 -2.59 -18.10 18.35
N TYR A 146 -3.67 -17.78 19.07
CA TYR A 146 -4.95 -17.42 18.46
C TYR A 146 -4.87 -16.12 17.64
N VAL A 147 -4.12 -15.14 18.13
CA VAL A 147 -3.96 -13.85 17.44
C VAL A 147 -3.22 -14.03 16.12
N ILE A 148 -2.14 -14.83 16.11
CA ILE A 148 -1.39 -15.13 14.89
C ILE A 148 -2.29 -15.82 13.85
N ASN A 149 -3.04 -16.84 14.25
CA ASN A 149 -3.97 -17.54 13.35
C ASN A 149 -5.01 -16.58 12.76
N TYR A 150 -5.59 -15.71 13.58
CA TYR A 150 -6.56 -14.74 13.07
C TYR A 150 -5.95 -13.63 12.23
N ILE A 151 -4.67 -13.29 12.40
CA ILE A 151 -3.98 -12.40 11.47
C ILE A 151 -3.95 -13.07 10.09
N ASP A 152 -3.51 -14.33 10.00
CA ASP A 152 -3.42 -15.09 8.74
C ASP A 152 -4.79 -15.22 8.04
N GLU A 153 -5.87 -15.36 8.81
CA GLU A 153 -7.24 -15.44 8.29
C GLU A 153 -7.82 -14.08 7.87
N ALA A 154 -7.59 -13.03 8.68
CA ALA A 154 -8.33 -11.78 8.56
C ALA A 154 -7.62 -10.69 7.76
N TYR A 155 -6.30 -10.77 7.56
CA TYR A 155 -5.54 -9.63 7.03
C TYR A 155 -5.96 -9.20 5.63
N LYS A 156 -6.10 -10.14 4.69
CA LYS A 156 -6.54 -9.81 3.32
C LYS A 156 -7.91 -9.16 3.32
N LYS A 157 -8.88 -9.76 4.04
CA LYS A 157 -10.25 -9.24 4.11
C LYS A 157 -10.28 -7.85 4.75
N THR A 158 -9.57 -7.67 5.86
CA THR A 158 -9.48 -6.38 6.54
C THR A 158 -8.88 -5.31 5.64
N LEU A 159 -7.79 -5.61 4.93
CA LEU A 159 -7.16 -4.66 4.02
C LEU A 159 -8.06 -4.33 2.81
N LEU A 160 -8.77 -5.31 2.23
CA LEU A 160 -9.73 -5.06 1.15
C LEU A 160 -10.84 -4.12 1.61
N GLU A 161 -11.39 -4.37 2.81
CA GLU A 161 -12.38 -3.50 3.43
C GLU A 161 -11.81 -2.09 3.62
N MET A 162 -10.57 -1.93 4.11
CA MET A 162 -9.98 -0.62 4.35
C MET A 162 -9.67 0.17 3.07
N PHE A 163 -9.27 -0.51 1.99
CA PHE A 163 -8.92 0.13 0.72
C PHE A 163 -10.09 0.29 -0.26
N ASP A 164 -11.29 -0.22 0.08
CA ASP A 164 -12.44 -0.31 -0.84
C ASP A 164 -12.10 -1.08 -2.13
N PHE A 165 -11.28 -2.12 -1.99
CA PHE A 165 -10.89 -2.97 -3.11
C PHE A 165 -11.90 -4.09 -3.36
N PRO A 166 -12.07 -4.53 -4.62
CA PRO A 166 -12.90 -5.68 -4.92
C PRO A 166 -12.31 -6.95 -4.29
N GLU A 167 -13.15 -7.91 -3.91
CA GLU A 167 -12.73 -9.14 -3.22
C GLU A 167 -11.65 -9.96 -3.94
N LYS A 168 -11.47 -9.73 -5.25
CA LYS A 168 -10.48 -10.42 -6.08
C LYS A 168 -9.12 -9.71 -6.12
N ALA A 169 -8.98 -8.51 -5.56
CA ALA A 169 -7.75 -7.72 -5.66
C ALA A 169 -6.52 -8.41 -5.03
N PHE A 170 -6.72 -9.25 -4.00
CA PHE A 170 -5.64 -10.02 -3.35
C PHE A 170 -5.69 -11.55 -3.59
N LYS A 171 -6.67 -12.07 -4.35
CA LYS A 171 -6.78 -13.52 -4.66
C LYS A 171 -5.73 -14.01 -5.65
N MET A 172 -5.10 -13.07 -6.31
CA MET A 172 -4.20 -13.26 -7.42
C MET A 172 -2.78 -13.24 -6.86
N ARG A 173 -2.15 -14.41 -6.72
CA ARG A 173 -0.69 -14.59 -6.62
C ARG A 173 -0.05 -14.19 -7.97
N TRP A 174 -0.25 -12.92 -8.37
CA TRP A 174 -0.28 -12.50 -9.77
C TRP A 174 0.39 -11.15 -10.03
N GLN A 175 0.79 -10.42 -9.00
CA GLN A 175 1.53 -9.17 -9.18
C GLN A 175 2.95 -9.40 -9.71
N TYR A 176 3.50 -10.60 -9.65
CA TYR A 176 4.73 -10.92 -10.40
C TYR A 176 4.42 -11.31 -11.85
N SER A 177 3.40 -12.12 -12.11
CA SER A 177 3.09 -12.61 -13.46
C SER A 177 2.48 -11.54 -14.36
N GLU A 178 1.66 -10.62 -13.82
CA GLU A 178 1.09 -9.53 -14.61
C GLU A 178 2.10 -8.41 -14.84
N LEU A 179 2.96 -8.07 -13.86
CA LEU A 179 4.12 -7.20 -14.10
C LEU A 179 5.11 -7.83 -15.08
N LEU A 180 5.47 -9.11 -14.92
CA LEU A 180 6.33 -9.84 -15.86
C LEU A 180 5.71 -9.87 -17.26
N ASN A 181 4.41 -10.12 -17.40
CA ASN A 181 3.72 -10.12 -18.69
C ASN A 181 3.67 -8.72 -19.32
N ARG A 182 3.47 -7.66 -18.52
CA ARG A 182 3.51 -6.27 -19.00
C ARG A 182 4.92 -5.85 -19.40
N TYR A 183 5.95 -6.18 -18.61
CA TYR A 183 7.35 -5.96 -18.96
C TYR A 183 7.77 -6.74 -20.22
N SER A 184 7.36 -8.01 -20.32
CA SER A 184 7.64 -8.85 -21.49
C SER A 184 6.98 -8.29 -22.74
N LYS A 185 5.75 -7.76 -22.64
CA LYS A 185 5.06 -7.09 -23.74
C LYS A 185 5.78 -5.80 -24.18
N ILE A 186 6.15 -4.94 -23.23
CA ILE A 186 6.87 -3.69 -23.52
C ILE A 186 8.23 -3.97 -24.18
N LEU A 187 8.98 -4.97 -23.70
CA LEU A 187 10.25 -5.38 -24.30
C LEU A 187 10.06 -5.92 -25.72
N ASN A 188 9.01 -6.69 -25.98
CA ASN A 188 8.70 -7.20 -27.32
C ASN A 188 8.30 -6.08 -28.29
N ASP A 189 7.54 -5.09 -27.82
CA ASP A 189 7.15 -3.93 -28.61
C ASP A 189 8.37 -3.07 -28.98
N ILE A 190 9.27 -2.79 -28.02
CA ILE A 190 10.52 -2.06 -28.26
C ILE A 190 11.43 -2.82 -29.24
N THR A 191 11.55 -4.13 -29.07
CA THR A 191 12.37 -4.99 -29.95
C THR A 191 11.81 -4.99 -31.38
N SER A 192 10.48 -5.06 -31.53
CA SER A 192 9.83 -4.99 -32.83
C SER A 192 10.00 -3.63 -33.50
N SER A 193 9.87 -2.53 -32.75
CA SER A 193 10.12 -1.18 -33.26
C SER A 193 11.57 -0.98 -33.67
N LEU A 194 12.54 -1.45 -32.88
CA LEU A 194 13.97 -1.37 -33.23
C LEU A 194 14.29 -2.19 -34.48
N ASN A 195 13.77 -3.41 -34.58
CA ASN A 195 13.95 -4.25 -35.77
C ASN A 195 13.30 -3.63 -37.01
N SER A 196 12.14 -2.99 -36.86
CA SER A 196 11.48 -2.26 -37.95
C SER A 196 12.35 -1.09 -38.43
N VAL A 197 12.88 -0.27 -37.51
CA VAL A 197 13.77 0.86 -37.85
C VAL A 197 15.08 0.38 -38.48
N LEU A 198 15.71 -0.66 -37.93
CA LEU A 198 16.91 -1.27 -38.51
C LEU A 198 16.65 -1.83 -39.91
N GLY A 199 15.49 -2.46 -40.12
CA GLY A 199 15.05 -2.94 -41.44
C GLY A 199 14.85 -1.80 -42.44
N THR A 200 14.27 -0.68 -42.02
CA THR A 200 14.11 0.52 -42.86
C THR A 200 15.46 1.13 -43.22
N ILE A 201 16.39 1.27 -42.27
CA ILE A 201 17.74 1.79 -42.52
C ILE A 201 18.51 0.89 -43.48
N LYS A 202 18.37 -0.43 -43.34
CA LYS A 202 19.03 -1.41 -44.21
C LYS A 202 18.50 -1.40 -45.65
N ASN A 203 17.22 -1.05 -45.84
CA ASN A 203 16.61 -0.92 -47.17
C ASN A 203 16.86 0.45 -47.82
N TYR A 204 17.14 1.50 -47.05
CA TYR A 204 17.51 2.83 -47.57
C TYR A 204 19.01 2.96 -47.89
N GLY A 205 19.85 2.06 -47.37
CA GLY A 205 21.29 2.02 -47.62
C GLY A 205 21.71 1.05 -48.74
N ALA A 206 20.78 0.54 -49.53
CA ALA A 206 21.00 -0.32 -50.70
C ALA A 206 20.62 0.42 -52.00
#